data_AF-A0A847A1P8-F1
#
_entry.id   AF-A0A847A1P8-F1
#
_cell.length_a   1.000
_cell.length_b   1.000
_cell.length_c   1.000
_cell.angle_alpha   90.00
_cell.angle_beta   90.00
_cell.angle_gamma   90.00
#
_symmetry.space_group_name_H-M   'P 1'
#
loop_
_entity.id
_entity.type
_entity.pdbx_description
1 polymer ?
#
loop_
_entity_poly.entity_id
_entity_poly.type
_entity_poly.pdbx_seq_one_letter_code
_entity_poly.pdbx_strand_id
1 'polypeptide(L)' 'MKPSYKDFDATELFCLKCARTVPVRKRLLLILSEGEKYDYSCVYCGTSVGDKLVKETANAKILLR' A
#
# COMPACT_ATOMS: atom_id res chain seq x y z
N MET A 1 -4.11 5.07 -25.78
CA MET A 1 -4.70 5.99 -24.78
C MET A 1 -4.04 5.67 -23.44
N LYS A 2 -3.17 6.54 -22.91
CA LYS A 2 -2.58 6.31 -21.57
C LYS A 2 -3.69 6.59 -20.55
N PRO A 3 -3.99 5.70 -19.59
CA PRO A 3 -4.96 6.01 -18.55
C PRO A 3 -4.46 7.25 -17.80
N SER A 4 -5.28 8.31 -17.79
CA SER A 4 -4.94 9.60 -17.18
C SER A 4 -5.05 9.57 -15.64
N TYR A 5 -5.24 8.39 -15.05
CA TYR A 5 -5.43 8.20 -13.64
C TYR A 5 -4.37 7.23 -13.13
N LYS A 6 -3.42 7.75 -12.35
CA LYS A 6 -2.51 6.90 -11.58
C LYS A 6 -3.27 6.41 -10.35
N ASP A 7 -2.99 5.18 -9.92
CA ASP A 7 -3.52 4.66 -8.66
C ASP A 7 -3.24 5.63 -7.50
N PHE A 8 -4.27 5.98 -6.74
CA PHE A 8 -4.09 6.90 -5.61
C PHE A 8 -3.56 6.21 -4.37
N ASP A 9 -2.66 6.89 -3.67
CA ASP A 9 -2.21 6.46 -2.37
C ASP A 9 -2.88 7.25 -1.26
N ALA A 10 -3.18 6.57 -0.15
CA ALA A 10 -3.65 7.23 1.06
C ALA A 10 -2.53 8.13 1.61
N THR A 11 -2.84 9.41 1.81
CA THR A 11 -1.94 10.37 2.47
C THR A 11 -2.15 10.36 3.98
N GLU A 12 -3.38 10.16 4.43
CA GLU A 12 -3.77 10.12 5.83
C GLU A 12 -4.78 9.00 6.11
N LEU A 13 -4.68 8.37 7.27
CA LEU A 13 -5.62 7.36 7.77
C LEU A 13 -5.82 7.53 9.28
N PHE A 14 -6.95 7.06 9.80
CA PHE A 14 -7.19 7.05 11.24
C PHE A 14 -6.32 5.98 11.93
N CYS A 15 -5.57 6.39 12.95
CA CYS A 15 -4.78 5.46 13.76
C CYS A 15 -5.44 5.22 15.11
N LEU A 16 -5.80 3.96 15.39
CA LEU A 16 -6.42 3.55 16.66
C LEU A 16 -5.53 3.81 17.88
N LYS A 17 -4.20 3.67 17.74
CA LYS A 17 -3.26 3.94 18.85
C LYS A 17 -3.05 5.42 19.12
N CYS A 18 -3.04 6.26 18.08
CA CYS A 18 -2.91 7.71 18.24
C CYS A 18 -4.27 8.41 18.45
N ALA A 19 -5.37 7.66 18.30
CA ALA A 19 -6.76 8.12 18.37
C ALA A 19 -7.06 9.35 17.49
N ARG A 20 -6.41 9.47 16.33
CA ARG A 20 -6.56 10.59 15.41
C ARG A 20 -6.21 10.19 13.98
N THR A 21 -6.64 11.01 13.02
CA THR A 21 -6.14 10.96 11.65
C THR A 21 -4.67 11.36 11.63
N VAL A 22 -3.84 10.53 11.01
CA VAL A 22 -2.40 10.71 10.93
C VAL A 22 -1.94 10.53 9.49
N PRO A 23 -0.87 11.23 9.07
CA PRO A 23 -0.19 10.90 7.84
C PRO A 23 0.38 9.48 7.92
N VAL A 24 0.44 8.82 6.76
CA VAL A 24 0.87 7.42 6.65
C VAL A 24 2.07 7.26 5.72
N ARG A 25 2.88 6.23 5.98
CA ARG A 25 3.94 5.77 5.10
C ARG A 25 3.48 4.49 4.41
N LYS A 26 3.51 4.50 3.08
CA LYS A 26 3.31 3.33 2.24
C LYS A 26 4.60 2.52 2.16
N ARG A 27 4.54 1.21 2.42
CA ARG A 27 5.67 0.28 2.28
C ARG A 27 5.24 -0.98 1.55
N LEU A 28 6.03 -1.43 0.58
CA LEU A 28 5.80 -2.71 -0.08
C LEU A 28 5.97 -3.85 0.95
N LEU A 29 4.94 -4.67 1.12
CA LEU A 29 4.97 -5.87 1.93
C LEU A 29 5.39 -7.08 1.12
N LEU A 30 4.68 -7.33 0.01
CA LEU A 30 4.80 -8.55 -0.76
C LEU A 30 4.59 -8.27 -2.25
N ILE A 31 5.37 -8.94 -3.08
CA ILE A 31 5.12 -9.06 -4.51
C ILE A 31 4.41 -10.39 -4.72
N LEU A 32 3.24 -10.35 -5.33
CA LEU A 32 2.38 -11.50 -5.65
C LEU A 32 2.28 -11.65 -7.17
N SER A 33 1.91 -12.84 -7.63
CA SER A 33 1.74 -13.11 -9.07
C SER A 33 0.66 -12.24 -9.71
N GLU A 34 -0.28 -11.77 -8.90
CA GLU A 34 -1.41 -10.91 -9.27
C GLU A 34 -1.14 -9.41 -9.06
N GLY A 35 0.01 -9.05 -8.48
CA GLY A 35 0.38 -7.66 -8.22
C GLY A 35 1.07 -7.45 -6.88
N GLU A 36 1.05 -6.22 -6.36
CA GLU A 36 1.85 -5.82 -5.20
C GLU A 36 0.97 -5.46 -4.01
N LYS A 37 1.31 -6.01 -2.83
CA LYS A 37 0.67 -5.67 -1.56
C LYS A 37 1.52 -4.68 -0.78
N TYR A 38 0.90 -3.60 -0.35
CA TYR A 38 1.48 -2.53 0.44
C TYR A 38 0.83 -2.42 1.81
N ASP A 39 1.59 -2.00 2.80
CA ASP A 39 1.14 -1.58 4.14
C ASP A 39 1.18 -0.06 4.24
N TYR A 40 0.18 0.51 4.90
CA TYR A 40 0.19 1.88 5.39
C TYR A 40 0.42 1.87 6.89
N SER A 41 1.51 2.50 7.30
CA SER A 41 1.90 2.62 8.70
C SER A 41 1.80 4.07 9.18
N CYS A 42 1.31 4.25 10.41
CA CYS A 42 1.30 5.55 11.08
C CYS A 42 2.74 6.08 11.20
N VAL A 43 2.99 7.32 10.75
CA VAL A 43 4.36 7.89 10.82
C VAL A 43 4.85 8.14 12.24
N TYR A 44 3.94 8.26 13.22
CA TYR A 44 4.28 8.57 14.60
C TYR A 44 4.52 7.32 15.44
N CYS A 45 3.62 6.33 15.38
CA CYS A 45 3.70 5.14 16.24
C CYS A 45 4.06 3.85 15.49
N GLY A 46 4.21 3.91 14.16
CA GLY A 46 4.59 2.77 13.32
C GLY A 46 3.54 1.67 13.20
N THR A 47 2.35 1.83 13.79
CA THR A 47 1.29 0.83 13.72
C THR A 47 0.71 0.77 12.31
N SER A 48 0.54 -0.44 11.77
CA SER A 48 -0.20 -0.66 10.53
C SER A 48 -1.64 -0.19 10.71
N VAL A 49 -2.10 0.67 9.81
CA VAL A 49 -3.42 1.29 9.83
C VAL A 49 -4.25 0.96 8.59
N GLY A 50 -3.66 0.25 7.62
CA GLY A 50 -4.36 -0.23 6.43
C GLY A 50 -3.41 -0.87 5.43
N ASP A 51 -3.95 -1.54 4.43
CA ASP A 51 -3.20 -2.13 3.33
C ASP A 51 -3.77 -1.73 1.96
N LYS A 52 -2.96 -1.87 0.92
CA LYS A 52 -3.37 -1.66 -0.48
C LYS A 52 -2.81 -2.74 -1.37
N LEU A 53 -3.67 -3.37 -2.15
CA LEU A 53 -3.29 -4.32 -3.20
C LEU A 53 -3.39 -3.63 -4.55
N VAL A 54 -2.26 -3.44 -5.23
CA VAL A 54 -2.19 -2.96 -6.61
C VAL A 54 -2.16 -4.18 -7.51
N LYS A 55 -3.24 -4.42 -8.27
CA LYS A 55 -3.28 -5.53 -9.22
C LYS A 55 -2.54 -5.15 -10.49
N GLU A 56 -1.54 -5.94 -10.88
CA GLU A 56 -0.90 -5.81 -12.18
C GLU A 56 -1.58 -6.76 -13.17
N THR A 57 -1.97 -6.24 -14.33
CA THR A 57 -2.54 -7.04 -15.42
C THR A 57 -1.47 -7.68 -16.31
N ALA A 58 -0.19 -7.33 -16.11
CA ALA A 58 0.92 -7.95 -16.79
C ALA A 58 1.43 -9.16 -16.00
N ASN A 59 1.72 -10.27 -16.69
CA ASN A 59 2.18 -11.54 -16.12
C ASN A 59 3.48 -11.37 -15.29
N ALA A 60 3.35 -11.05 -14.01
CA ALA A 60 4.47 -10.99 -13.07
C ALA A 60 4.92 -12.43 -12.74
N LYS A 61 5.91 -12.94 -13.49
CA LYS A 61 6.57 -14.22 -13.19
C LYS A 61 7.44 -14.04 -11.95
N ILE A 62 6.94 -14.43 -10.79
CA ILE A 62 7.73 -14.55 -9.57
C ILE A 62 8.66 -15.75 -9.73
N LEU A 63 9.94 -15.50 -10.01
CA LEU A 63 11.00 -16.51 -9.90
C LEU A 63 11.58 -16.44 -8.48
N LEU A 64 10.95 -17.15 -7.55
CA LEU A 64 11.57 -17.49 -6.27
C LEU A 64 12.32 -18.81 -6.49
N ARG A 65 13.65 -18.76 -6.35
CA ARG A 65 14.55 -19.89 -6.58
C ARG A 65 14.80 -20.65 -5.27
#